data_AF-A0A7C1IJJ7-F1
#
_entry.id   AF-A0A7C1IJJ7-F1
#
_cell.length_a   1.000
_cell.length_b   1.000
_cell.length_c   1.000
_cell.angle_alpha   90.00
_cell.angle_beta   90.00
_cell.angle_gamma   90.00
#
_symmetry.space_group_name_H-M   'P 1'
#
loop_
_entity.id
_entity.type
_entity.pdbx_description
1 polymer ?
#
loop_
_entity_poly.entity_id
_entity_poly.type
_entity_poly.pdbx_seq_one_letter_code
_entity_poly.pdbx_strand_id
1 'polypeptide(L)'
;MWLELLVLIIGVFYGYAKPGKEDRWGLLKKGAIYGIIIGIVFGIIAFVAGAYLGSAVGGLVLFAGSVIGIFISVIILVVIFIIGTFIGDYLESQFKK
;
A
#
# COMPACT_ATOMS: atom_id res chain seq x y z
N MET A 1 -1.60 1.49 12.63
CA MET A 1 -2.79 2.34 12.89
C MET A 1 -2.62 3.80 12.49
N TRP A 2 -1.50 4.46 12.81
CA TRP A 2 -1.29 5.88 12.46
C TRP A 2 -1.10 6.12 10.96
N LEU A 3 -0.39 5.23 10.26
CA LEU A 3 -0.15 5.34 8.82
C LEU A 3 -1.43 5.15 8.01
N GLU A 4 -2.28 4.23 8.43
CA GLU A 4 -3.57 3.91 7.84
C GLU A 4 -4.52 5.10 7.93
N LEU A 5 -4.56 5.77 9.10
CA LEU A 5 -5.31 7.01 9.28
C LEU A 5 -4.78 8.13 8.40
N LEU A 6 -3.45 8.30 8.30
CA LEU A 6 -2.85 9.29 7.41
C LEU A 6 -3.21 9.02 5.94
N VAL A 7 -3.08 7.78 5.48
CA VAL A 7 -3.42 7.38 4.11
C VAL A 7 -4.90 7.58 3.82
N LEU A 8 -5.77 7.28 4.78
CA LEU A 8 -7.20 7.56 4.68
C LEU A 8 -7.45 9.07 4.50
N ILE A 9 -6.86 9.91 5.36
CA ILE A 9 -7.01 11.38 5.28
C ILE A 9 -6.51 11.90 3.93
N ILE A 10 -5.34 11.45 3.47
CA ILE A 10 -4.79 11.85 2.16
C ILE A 10 -5.74 11.40 1.04
N GLY A 11 -6.29 10.18 1.11
CA GLY A 11 -7.30 9.70 0.18
C GLY A 11 -8.53 10.60 0.15
N VAL A 12 -9.07 10.98 1.31
CA VAL A 12 -10.20 11.91 1.42
C VAL A 12 -9.90 13.25 0.76
N PHE A 13 -8.75 13.85 1.05
CA PHE A 13 -8.35 15.11 0.41
C PHE A 13 -8.19 14.97 -1.10
N TYR A 14 -7.63 13.86 -1.57
CA TYR A 14 -7.40 13.62 -2.98
C TYR A 14 -8.71 13.45 -3.76
N GLY A 15 -9.65 12.66 -3.23
CA GLY A 15 -11.01 12.51 -3.80
C GLY A 15 -11.79 13.82 -3.79
N TYR A 16 -11.74 14.56 -2.69
CA TYR A 16 -12.40 15.88 -2.60
C TYR A 16 -11.84 16.89 -3.61
N ALA A 17 -10.53 16.87 -3.87
CA ALA A 17 -9.89 17.78 -4.82
C ALA A 17 -10.16 17.42 -6.29
N LYS A 18 -10.37 16.14 -6.61
CA LYS A 18 -10.59 15.63 -7.98
C LYS A 18 -11.73 14.59 -8.04
N PRO A 19 -12.97 15.00 -7.77
CA PRO A 19 -14.10 14.09 -7.64
C PRO A 19 -14.35 13.29 -8.92
N GLY A 20 -14.49 11.98 -8.79
CA GLY A 20 -14.93 11.08 -9.87
C GLY A 20 -13.95 10.88 -11.04
N LYS A 21 -12.74 11.47 -10.99
CA LYS A 21 -11.71 11.33 -12.04
C LYS A 21 -10.63 10.30 -11.73
N GLU A 22 -10.76 9.59 -10.62
CA GLU A 22 -9.76 8.64 -10.18
C GLU A 22 -9.93 7.26 -10.79
N ASP A 23 -8.88 6.77 -11.44
CA ASP A 23 -8.76 5.38 -11.86
C ASP A 23 -8.36 4.49 -10.66
N ARG A 24 -9.35 4.15 -9.83
CA ARG A 24 -9.18 3.30 -8.63
C ARG A 24 -8.64 1.91 -8.95
N TRP A 25 -9.03 1.37 -10.10
CA TRP A 25 -8.53 0.07 -10.57
C TRP A 25 -7.07 0.17 -11.02
N GLY A 26 -6.71 1.25 -11.71
CA GLY A 26 -5.33 1.59 -12.04
C GLY A 26 -4.46 1.79 -10.79
N LEU A 27 -5.00 2.41 -9.74
CA LEU A 27 -4.32 2.56 -8.44
C LEU A 27 -4.05 1.20 -7.79
N LEU A 28 -5.02 0.28 -7.77
CA LEU A 28 -4.80 -1.08 -7.27
C LEU A 28 -3.74 -1.84 -8.08
N LYS A 29 -3.80 -1.79 -9.40
CA LYS A 29 -2.82 -2.44 -10.27
C LYS A 29 -1.41 -1.89 -10.06
N LYS A 30 -1.26 -0.57 -10.05
CA LYS A 30 0.02 0.09 -9.77
C LYS A 30 0.51 -0.25 -8.37
N GLY A 31 -0.37 -0.21 -7.38
CA GLY A 31 -0.10 -0.61 -6.00
C GLY A 31 0.41 -2.05 -5.89
N ALA A 32 -0.22 -2.99 -6.61
CA ALA A 32 0.24 -4.37 -6.66
C ALA A 32 1.62 -4.50 -7.30
N ILE A 33 1.87 -3.83 -8.43
CA ILE A 33 3.18 -3.84 -9.12
C ILE A 33 4.26 -3.28 -8.19
N TYR A 34 4.05 -2.09 -7.62
CA TYR A 34 5.00 -1.47 -6.71
C TYR A 34 5.16 -2.27 -5.42
N GLY A 35 4.09 -2.87 -4.89
CA GLY A 35 4.13 -3.74 -3.72
C GLY A 35 5.00 -4.97 -3.94
N ILE A 36 4.94 -5.58 -5.12
CA ILE A 36 5.82 -6.70 -5.50
C ILE A 36 7.27 -6.23 -5.61
N ILE A 37 7.51 -5.11 -6.31
CA ILE A 37 8.88 -4.59 -6.51
C ILE A 37 9.52 -4.26 -5.16
N ILE A 38 8.83 -3.48 -4.32
CA ILE A 38 9.30 -3.10 -2.99
C ILE A 38 9.45 -4.35 -2.11
N GLY A 39 8.46 -5.26 -2.15
CA GLY A 39 8.51 -6.52 -1.42
C GLY A 39 9.75 -7.35 -1.76
N ILE A 40 10.09 -7.48 -3.05
CA ILE A 40 11.29 -8.19 -3.49
C ILE A 40 12.56 -7.48 -3.04
N VAL A 41 12.66 -6.16 -3.19
CA VAL A 41 13.85 -5.40 -2.79
C VAL A 41 14.13 -5.56 -1.29
N PHE A 42 13.12 -5.33 -0.44
CA PHE A 42 13.26 -5.51 1.00
C PHE A 42 13.37 -6.98 1.40
N GLY A 43 12.75 -7.89 0.65
CA GLY A 43 12.92 -9.32 0.80
C GLY A 43 14.39 -9.73 0.61
N ILE A 44 15.06 -9.25 -0.43
CA ILE A 44 16.49 -9.53 -0.67
C ILE A 44 17.34 -8.99 0.48
N ILE A 45 17.04 -7.79 0.98
CA ILE A 45 17.73 -7.23 2.14
C ILE A 45 17.54 -8.12 3.38
N ALA A 46 16.31 -8.56 3.64
CA ALA A 46 15.98 -9.47 4.74
C ALA A 46 16.65 -10.84 4.58
N PHE A 47 16.75 -11.35 3.35
CA PHE A 47 17.47 -12.58 3.03
C PHE A 47 18.95 -12.45 3.42
N VAL A 48 19.63 -11.41 2.94
CA VAL A 48 21.06 -11.20 3.20
C VAL A 48 21.31 -11.05 4.69
N ALA A 49 20.50 -10.27 5.40
CA ALA A 49 20.60 -10.12 6.84
C ALA A 49 20.38 -11.46 7.58
N GLY A 50 19.35 -12.22 7.20
CA GLY A 50 19.01 -13.50 7.80
C GLY A 50 20.04 -14.61 7.53
N ALA A 51 20.59 -14.64 6.32
CA ALA A 51 21.62 -15.58 5.93
C ALA A 51 22.96 -15.27 6.61
N TYR A 52 23.29 -13.98 6.80
CA TYR A 52 24.51 -13.56 7.48
C TYR A 52 24.49 -13.80 8.99
N LEU A 53 23.33 -13.61 9.64
CA LEU A 53 23.20 -13.71 11.10
C LEU A 53 22.83 -15.11 11.61
N GLY A 54 22.39 -16.02 10.73
CA GLY A 54 21.89 -17.33 11.15
C GLY A 54 22.21 -18.42 10.15
N SER A 55 21.32 -18.65 9.19
CA SER A 55 21.47 -19.71 8.20
C SER A 55 20.81 -19.33 6.88
N ALA A 56 21.26 -19.94 5.78
CA ALA A 56 20.64 -19.74 4.46
C ALA A 56 19.15 -20.10 4.46
N VAL A 57 18.74 -21.12 5.21
CA VAL A 57 17.34 -21.52 5.36
C VAL A 57 16.55 -20.45 6.12
N GLY A 58 17.12 -19.89 7.19
CA GLY A 58 16.53 -18.76 7.92
C GLY A 58 16.36 -17.52 7.06
N GLY A 59 17.36 -17.21 6.23
CA GLY A 59 17.30 -16.14 5.23
C GLY A 59 16.14 -16.32 4.24
N LEU A 60 15.94 -17.54 3.70
CA LEU A 60 14.84 -17.82 2.76
C LEU A 60 13.46 -17.64 3.40
N VAL A 61 13.29 -18.04 4.66
CA VAL A 61 12.03 -17.83 5.39
C VAL A 61 11.77 -16.33 5.59
N LEU A 62 12.79 -15.57 5.97
CA LEU A 62 12.68 -14.12 6.15
C LEU A 62 12.42 -13.40 4.83
N PHE A 63 13.00 -13.85 3.72
CA PHE A 63 12.70 -13.36 2.38
C PHE A 63 11.20 -13.51 2.08
N ALA A 64 10.68 -14.74 2.14
CA ALA A 64 9.31 -15.04 1.80
C ALA A 64 8.33 -14.28 2.70
N GLY A 65 8.57 -14.28 4.01
CA GLY A 65 7.76 -13.53 4.98
C GLY A 65 7.77 -12.03 4.71
N SER A 66 8.93 -11.46 4.38
CA SER A 66 9.04 -10.02 4.10
C SER A 66 8.34 -9.63 2.81
N VAL A 67 8.53 -10.38 1.72
CA VAL A 67 7.86 -10.11 0.44
C VAL A 67 6.35 -10.14 0.60
N ILE A 68 5.82 -11.20 1.23
CA ILE A 68 4.39 -11.37 1.45
C ILE A 68 3.84 -10.28 2.37
N GLY A 69 4.51 -10.03 3.50
CA GLY A 69 4.09 -9.03 4.48
C GLY A 69 4.06 -7.61 3.90
N ILE A 70 5.08 -7.23 3.14
CA ILE A 70 5.15 -5.92 2.48
C ILE A 70 4.07 -5.82 1.40
N PHE A 71 3.92 -6.84 0.56
CA PHE A 71 2.91 -6.84 -0.48
C PHE A 71 1.50 -6.65 0.10
N ILE A 72 1.14 -7.44 1.12
CA ILE A 72 -0.17 -7.32 1.79
C ILE A 72 -0.33 -5.92 2.40
N SER A 73 0.71 -5.41 3.06
CA SER A 73 0.66 -4.07 3.67
C SER A 73 0.40 -2.98 2.63
N VAL A 74 1.09 -3.03 1.49
CA VAL A 74 0.88 -2.06 0.40
C VAL A 74 -0.54 -2.17 -0.16
N ILE A 75 -1.06 -3.37 -0.39
CA ILE A 75 -2.43 -3.57 -0.87
C ILE A 75 -3.44 -2.99 0.11
N ILE A 76 -3.28 -3.25 1.42
CA ILE A 76 -4.16 -2.69 2.45
C ILE A 76 -4.14 -1.16 2.42
N LEU A 77 -2.95 -0.54 2.34
CA LEU A 77 -2.84 0.92 2.28
C LEU A 77 -3.51 1.49 1.01
N VAL A 78 -3.36 0.84 -0.14
CA VAL A 78 -4.01 1.27 -1.38
C VAL A 78 -5.53 1.15 -1.29
N VAL A 79 -6.04 0.07 -0.69
CA VAL A 79 -7.50 -0.09 -0.46
C VAL A 79 -8.02 1.00 0.47
N ILE A 80 -7.32 1.28 1.58
CA ILE A 80 -7.69 2.35 2.52
C ILE A 80 -7.66 3.71 1.83
N PHE A 81 -6.66 3.98 1.01
CA PHE A 81 -6.57 5.20 0.22
C PHE A 81 -7.80 5.35 -0.68
N ILE A 82 -8.15 4.30 -1.44
CA ILE A 82 -9.31 4.30 -2.34
C ILE A 82 -10.61 4.53 -1.56
N ILE A 83 -10.78 3.90 -0.40
CA ILE A 83 -11.95 4.17 0.46
C ILE A 83 -11.98 5.65 0.86
N GLY A 84 -10.83 6.22 1.23
CA GLY A 84 -10.71 7.65 1.49
C GLY A 84 -11.17 8.48 0.31
N THR A 85 -10.78 8.14 -0.92
CA THR A 85 -11.16 8.92 -2.10
C THR A 85 -12.64 8.83 -2.41
N PHE A 86 -13.30 7.68 -2.18
CA PHE A 86 -14.76 7.59 -2.22
C PHE A 86 -15.44 8.53 -1.22
N ILE A 87 -14.93 8.62 0.00
CA ILE A 87 -15.46 9.53 1.03
C ILE A 87 -15.25 10.99 0.59
N GLY A 88 -14.08 11.33 0.06
CA GLY A 88 -13.77 12.65 -0.48
C GLY A 88 -14.73 13.08 -1.60
N ASP A 89 -14.94 12.21 -2.58
CA ASP A 89 -15.91 12.39 -3.67
C ASP A 89 -17.32 12.64 -3.12
N TYR A 90 -17.75 11.83 -2.15
CA TYR A 90 -19.06 11.98 -1.53
C TYR A 90 -19.20 13.32 -0.82
N LEU A 91 -18.21 13.74 -0.03
CA LEU A 91 -18.22 15.04 0.65
C LEU A 91 -18.31 16.19 -0.36
N GLU A 92 -17.53 16.16 -1.43
CA GLU A 92 -17.56 17.20 -2.48
C GLU A 92 -18.97 17.35 -3.07
N SER A 93 -19.64 16.23 -3.35
CA SER A 93 -21.01 16.21 -3.88
C SER A 93 -22.05 16.83 -2.93
N GLN A 94 -21.82 16.78 -1.63
CA GLN A 94 -22.74 17.34 -0.62
C GLN A 94 -22.49 18.83 -0.38
N PHE A 95 -21.23 19.29 -0.45
CA PHE A 95 -20.85 20.68 -0.13
C PHE A 95 -20.90 21.65 -1.32
N LYS A 96 -20.92 21.16 -2.56
CA LYS A 96 -21.06 22.00 -3.77
C LYS A 96 -22.43 21.92 -4.45
N LYS A 97 -23.41 21.32 -3.77
CA LYS A 97 -24.81 21.73 -3.92
C LYS A 97 -25.06 22.95 -3.05
#